data_AF-A0A1S4CA79-F1
#
_entry.id   AF-A0A1S4CA79-F1
#
_cell.length_a   1.000
_cell.length_b   1.000
_cell.length_c   1.000
_cell.angle_alpha   90.00
_cell.angle_beta   90.00
_cell.angle_gamma   90.00
#
_symmetry.space_group_name_H-M   'P 1'
#
loop_
_entity.id
_entity.type
_entity.pdbx_description
1 polymer ?
#
loop_
_entity_poly.entity_id
_entity_poly.type
_entity_poly.pdbx_seq_one_letter_code
_entity_poly.pdbx_strand_id
1 'polypeptide(L)'
;MTAFNPLTVILTQNKLEGPNYVDRKRNLDIVLIAEEYKFVLDEVCPEKTGDDATDDEHKAYQKWIKANEMVRCYILASMSNVLQHQHQSIESSYGILENLKEMLRIVRLSSSVRDHVLKMMSLLNEAEVLGANIDKDTQVDSLSKPRGGQKKKMTQKTSVGGATAGVKKAKGK
;
A
#
# COMPACT_ATOMS: atom_id res chain seq x y z
N MET A 1 -34.10 -5.70 21.70
CA MET A 1 -32.67 -5.77 22.06
C MET A 1 -32.00 -6.65 21.04
N THR A 2 -31.10 -6.12 20.21
CA THR A 2 -30.29 -6.93 19.31
C THR A 2 -29.33 -7.77 20.16
N ALA A 3 -29.37 -9.09 19.99
CA ALA A 3 -28.50 -10.00 20.73
C ALA A 3 -27.04 -9.67 20.41
N PHE A 4 -26.20 -9.56 21.45
CA PHE A 4 -24.77 -9.40 21.31
C PHE A 4 -24.20 -10.67 20.66
N ASN A 5 -23.73 -10.57 19.42
CA ASN A 5 -23.00 -11.66 18.79
C ASN A 5 -21.50 -11.47 19.07
N PRO A 6 -20.89 -12.22 20.00
CA PRO A 6 -19.46 -12.08 20.32
C PRO A 6 -18.55 -12.28 19.10
N LEU A 7 -19.01 -13.01 18.07
CA LEU A 7 -18.25 -13.25 16.84
C LEU A 7 -18.15 -11.99 15.96
N THR A 8 -19.15 -11.10 15.99
CA THR A 8 -19.08 -9.84 15.22
C THR A 8 -18.08 -8.85 15.82
N VAL A 9 -17.87 -8.91 17.13
CA VAL A 9 -16.84 -8.12 17.82
C VAL A 9 -15.44 -8.54 17.39
N ILE A 10 -15.20 -9.85 17.25
CA ILE A 10 -13.91 -10.39 16.79
C ILE A 10 -13.53 -9.84 15.40
N LEU A 11 -14.51 -9.74 14.49
CA LEU A 11 -14.30 -9.23 13.12
C LEU A 11 -14.12 -7.71 13.07
N THR A 12 -14.85 -6.97 13.92
CA THR A 12 -14.84 -5.50 13.89
C THR A 12 -13.68 -4.87 14.63
N GLN A 13 -13.11 -5.54 15.64
CA GLN A 13 -11.93 -5.07 16.36
C GLN A 13 -10.62 -5.32 15.62
N ASN A 14 -10.60 -6.31 14.71
CA ASN A 14 -9.40 -6.72 13.97
C ASN A 14 -9.60 -6.56 12.46
N LYS A 15 -10.02 -5.37 12.03
CA LYS A 15 -10.18 -5.07 10.61
C LYS A 15 -8.86 -5.23 9.86
N LEU A 16 -8.93 -5.70 8.63
CA LEU A 16 -7.75 -5.89 7.80
C LEU A 16 -7.05 -4.55 7.53
N GLU A 17 -5.89 -4.38 8.15
CA GLU A 17 -4.94 -3.29 7.94
C GLU A 17 -3.61 -3.95 7.64
N GLY A 18 -3.08 -3.73 6.41
CA GLY A 18 -1.87 -4.34 5.83
C GLY A 18 -1.13 -5.42 6.65
N PRO A 19 -0.41 -5.06 7.73
CA PRO A 19 0.40 -5.97 8.53
C PRO A 19 -0.35 -7.07 9.32
N ASN A 20 -1.65 -6.93 9.63
CA ASN A 20 -2.34 -7.82 10.58
C ASN A 20 -3.04 -9.06 9.96
N TYR A 21 -2.67 -9.44 8.73
CA TYR A 21 -3.37 -10.49 8.00
C TYR A 21 -3.43 -11.84 8.71
N VAL A 22 -2.33 -12.28 9.33
CA VAL A 22 -2.26 -13.59 9.98
C VAL A 22 -3.28 -13.68 11.12
N ASP A 23 -3.35 -12.65 11.94
CA ASP A 23 -4.30 -12.54 13.05
C ASP A 23 -5.73 -12.43 12.53
N ARG A 24 -5.96 -11.61 11.51
CA ARG A 24 -7.28 -11.51 10.85
C ARG A 24 -7.73 -12.84 10.27
N LYS A 25 -6.84 -13.58 9.60
CA LYS A 25 -7.16 -14.90 9.03
C LYS A 25 -7.55 -15.87 10.14
N ARG A 26 -6.79 -15.92 11.23
CA ARG A 26 -7.11 -16.75 12.40
C ARG A 26 -8.46 -16.39 13.00
N ASN A 27 -8.76 -15.10 13.15
CA ASN A 27 -10.02 -14.61 13.68
C ASN A 27 -11.20 -14.97 12.77
N LEU A 28 -11.04 -14.82 11.46
CA LEU A 28 -12.05 -15.24 10.48
C LEU A 28 -12.27 -16.76 10.54
N ASP A 29 -11.19 -17.55 10.56
CA ASP A 29 -11.28 -19.01 10.68
C ASP A 29 -12.06 -19.43 11.95
N ILE A 30 -11.85 -18.76 13.08
CA ILE A 30 -12.62 -18.99 14.33
C ILE A 30 -14.11 -18.74 14.13
N VAL A 31 -14.47 -17.61 13.52
CA VAL A 31 -15.89 -17.25 13.28
C VAL A 31 -16.55 -18.25 12.33
N LEU A 32 -15.86 -18.62 11.24
CA LEU A 32 -16.40 -19.56 10.25
C LEU A 32 -16.53 -20.99 10.80
N ILE A 33 -15.65 -21.40 11.71
CA ILE A 33 -15.78 -22.68 12.41
C ILE A 33 -16.96 -22.64 13.38
N ALA A 34 -17.09 -21.57 14.17
CA ALA A 34 -18.16 -21.42 15.16
C ALA A 34 -19.55 -21.38 14.52
N GLU A 35 -19.67 -20.81 13.33
CA GLU A 35 -20.93 -20.71 12.55
C GLU A 35 -21.10 -21.87 11.55
N GLU A 36 -20.21 -22.87 11.58
CA GLU A 36 -20.26 -24.07 10.72
C GLU A 36 -20.23 -23.79 9.21
N TYR A 37 -19.57 -22.70 8.79
CA TYR A 37 -19.48 -22.30 7.38
C TYR A 37 -18.10 -22.47 6.75
N LYS A 38 -17.10 -22.94 7.51
CA LYS A 38 -15.73 -23.09 7.00
C LYS A 38 -15.65 -23.93 5.71
N PHE A 39 -16.49 -24.96 5.58
CA PHE A 39 -16.49 -25.88 4.45
C PHE A 39 -16.60 -25.16 3.08
N VAL A 40 -17.29 -24.01 3.01
CA VAL A 40 -17.43 -23.23 1.77
C VAL A 40 -16.09 -22.77 1.20
N LEU A 41 -15.09 -22.55 2.04
CA LEU A 41 -13.76 -22.10 1.60
C LEU A 41 -12.88 -23.26 1.10
N ASP A 42 -13.19 -24.49 1.50
CA ASP A 42 -12.39 -25.68 1.22
C ASP A 42 -13.04 -26.58 0.13
N GLU A 43 -14.37 -26.57 0.03
CA GLU A 43 -15.15 -27.39 -0.89
C GLU A 43 -15.52 -26.64 -2.18
N VAL A 44 -15.61 -27.39 -3.28
CA VAL A 44 -16.08 -26.86 -4.57
C VAL A 44 -17.58 -26.62 -4.50
N CYS A 45 -18.03 -25.53 -5.13
CA CYS A 45 -19.47 -25.26 -5.29
C CYS A 45 -20.16 -26.47 -5.92
N PRO A 46 -21.22 -27.03 -5.28
CA PRO A 46 -22.00 -28.08 -5.88
C PRO A 46 -22.62 -27.61 -7.19
N GLU A 47 -22.78 -28.53 -8.15
CA GLU A 47 -23.42 -28.21 -9.42
C GLU A 47 -24.84 -27.74 -9.21
N LYS A 48 -25.27 -26.80 -10.06
CA LYS A 48 -26.65 -26.35 -10.05
C LYS A 48 -27.51 -27.52 -10.52
N THR A 49 -28.30 -28.05 -9.60
CA THR A 49 -29.25 -29.14 -9.86
C THR A 49 -30.22 -28.79 -10.98
N GLY A 50 -30.40 -29.70 -11.94
CA GLY A 50 -31.44 -29.62 -12.97
C GLY A 50 -32.84 -29.89 -12.39
N ASP A 51 -33.87 -29.75 -13.23
CA ASP A 51 -35.29 -29.98 -12.84
C ASP A 51 -35.58 -31.44 -12.45
N ASP A 52 -34.67 -32.36 -12.77
CA ASP A 52 -34.71 -33.80 -12.48
C ASP A 52 -34.03 -34.19 -11.17
N ALA A 53 -33.43 -33.23 -10.46
CA ALA A 53 -32.73 -33.49 -9.20
C ALA A 53 -33.66 -33.82 -8.04
N THR A 54 -33.14 -34.59 -7.11
CA THR A 54 -33.84 -34.92 -5.86
C THR A 54 -33.96 -33.70 -4.95
N ASP A 55 -34.99 -33.71 -4.08
CA ASP A 55 -35.21 -32.64 -3.10
C ASP A 55 -33.97 -32.43 -2.20
N ASP A 56 -33.28 -33.52 -1.86
CA ASP A 56 -32.06 -33.50 -1.04
C ASP A 56 -30.89 -32.79 -1.75
N GLU A 57 -30.73 -32.97 -3.06
CA GLU A 57 -29.69 -32.27 -3.85
C GLU A 57 -29.99 -30.77 -3.93
N HIS A 58 -31.26 -30.41 -4.17
CA HIS A 58 -31.66 -29.00 -4.20
C HIS A 58 -31.41 -28.34 -2.83
N LYS A 59 -31.77 -29.03 -1.75
CA LYS A 59 -31.56 -28.57 -0.38
C LYS A 59 -30.08 -28.41 -0.04
N ALA A 60 -29.23 -29.34 -0.49
CA ALA A 60 -27.78 -29.24 -0.31
C ALA A 60 -27.19 -28.02 -1.05
N TYR A 61 -27.60 -27.79 -2.31
CA TYR A 61 -27.19 -26.62 -3.09
C TYR A 61 -27.63 -25.31 -2.42
N GLN A 62 -28.89 -25.20 -2.01
CA GLN A 62 -29.40 -23.99 -1.32
C GLN A 62 -28.67 -23.73 0.01
N LYS A 63 -28.38 -24.80 0.77
CA LYS A 63 -27.59 -24.70 2.01
C LYS A 63 -26.19 -24.15 1.72
N TRP A 64 -25.54 -24.64 0.66
CA TRP A 64 -24.21 -24.16 0.27
C TRP A 64 -24.25 -22.69 -0.16
N ILE A 65 -25.22 -22.28 -0.99
CA ILE A 65 -25.36 -20.90 -1.45
C ILE A 65 -25.55 -19.94 -0.27
N LYS A 66 -26.43 -20.30 0.68
CA LYS A 66 -26.65 -19.50 1.89
C LYS A 66 -25.39 -19.41 2.75
N ALA A 67 -24.66 -20.52 2.92
CA ALA A 67 -23.40 -20.53 3.64
C ALA A 67 -22.37 -19.62 2.94
N ASN A 68 -22.26 -19.67 1.61
CA ASN A 68 -21.38 -18.79 0.84
C ASN A 68 -21.71 -17.32 1.00
N GLU A 69 -23.00 -16.95 1.00
CA GLU A 69 -23.44 -15.58 1.28
C GLU A 69 -23.04 -15.12 2.68
N MET A 70 -23.18 -15.97 3.69
CA MET A 70 -22.76 -15.66 5.07
C MET A 70 -21.24 -15.49 5.18
N VAL A 71 -20.47 -16.39 4.56
CA VAL A 71 -19.00 -16.31 4.54
C VAL A 71 -18.55 -15.01 3.87
N ARG A 72 -19.19 -14.60 2.76
CA ARG A 72 -18.93 -13.29 2.13
C ARG A 72 -19.19 -12.15 3.10
N CYS A 73 -20.30 -12.17 3.82
CA CYS A 73 -20.61 -11.14 4.82
C CYS A 73 -19.51 -11.04 5.90
N TYR A 74 -19.05 -12.17 6.45
CA TYR A 74 -17.97 -12.18 7.45
C TYR A 74 -16.62 -11.72 6.88
N ILE A 75 -16.30 -12.13 5.66
CA ILE A 75 -15.08 -11.69 4.95
C ILE A 75 -15.11 -10.18 4.75
N LEU A 76 -16.22 -9.61 4.27
CA LEU A 76 -16.38 -8.18 4.02
C LEU A 76 -16.41 -7.36 5.31
N ALA A 77 -17.09 -7.85 6.36
CA ALA A 77 -17.18 -7.19 7.66
C ALA A 77 -15.81 -7.07 8.38
N SER A 78 -14.90 -8.01 8.11
CA SER A 78 -13.53 -7.97 8.64
C SER A 78 -12.56 -7.13 7.79
N MET A 79 -13.05 -6.42 6.76
CA MET A 79 -12.24 -5.50 5.96
C MET A 79 -12.34 -4.05 6.44
N SER A 80 -11.34 -3.24 6.06
CA SER A 80 -11.50 -1.79 6.03
C SER A 80 -12.50 -1.37 4.95
N ASN A 81 -13.10 -0.19 5.10
CA ASN A 81 -14.14 0.28 4.16
C ASN A 81 -13.65 0.35 2.71
N VAL A 82 -12.38 0.70 2.49
CA VAL A 82 -11.76 0.78 1.16
C VAL A 82 -11.71 -0.60 0.51
N LEU A 83 -11.21 -1.60 1.24
CA LEU A 83 -11.12 -2.97 0.74
C LEU A 83 -12.50 -3.60 0.56
N GLN A 84 -13.44 -3.31 1.47
CA GLN A 84 -14.82 -3.76 1.36
C GLN A 84 -15.45 -3.28 0.05
N HIS A 85 -15.31 -1.99 -0.28
CA HIS A 85 -15.84 -1.42 -1.52
C HIS A 85 -15.23 -2.05 -2.78
N GLN A 86 -13.95 -2.43 -2.74
CA GLN A 86 -13.28 -3.08 -3.87
C GLN A 86 -13.77 -4.51 -4.12
N HIS A 87 -14.25 -5.22 -3.08
CA HIS A 87 -14.58 -6.65 -3.16
C HIS A 87 -16.09 -6.93 -3.06
N GLN A 88 -16.95 -5.92 -2.86
CA GLN A 88 -18.39 -6.11 -2.65
C GLN A 88 -19.12 -6.79 -3.83
N SER A 89 -18.62 -6.63 -5.06
CA SER A 89 -19.23 -7.21 -6.26
C SER A 89 -18.82 -8.66 -6.53
N ILE A 90 -17.88 -9.21 -5.78
CA ILE A 90 -17.40 -10.58 -5.99
C ILE A 90 -18.37 -11.56 -5.34
N GLU A 91 -18.96 -12.46 -6.13
CA GLU A 91 -20.00 -13.41 -5.67
C GLU A 91 -19.45 -14.66 -4.97
N SER A 92 -18.18 -14.96 -5.16
CA SER A 92 -17.52 -16.11 -4.56
C SER A 92 -16.74 -15.67 -3.30
N SER A 93 -17.07 -16.25 -2.15
CA SER A 93 -16.27 -16.06 -0.92
C SER A 93 -14.82 -16.48 -1.11
N TYR A 94 -14.61 -17.61 -1.79
CA TYR A 94 -13.28 -18.10 -2.18
C TYR A 94 -12.54 -17.09 -3.06
N GLY A 95 -13.21 -16.53 -4.08
CA GLY A 95 -12.62 -15.50 -4.95
C GLY A 95 -12.16 -14.25 -4.20
N ILE A 96 -12.96 -13.79 -3.21
CA ILE A 96 -12.54 -12.68 -2.34
C ILE A 96 -11.31 -13.06 -1.53
N LEU A 97 -11.28 -14.27 -0.95
CA LEU A 97 -10.16 -14.72 -0.13
C LEU A 97 -8.86 -14.85 -0.93
N GLU A 98 -8.91 -15.38 -2.16
CA GLU A 98 -7.75 -15.47 -3.07
C GLU A 98 -7.23 -14.09 -3.47
N ASN A 99 -8.11 -13.15 -3.82
CA ASN A 99 -7.70 -11.78 -4.13
C ASN A 99 -6.98 -11.10 -2.95
N LEU A 100 -7.43 -11.35 -1.73
CA LEU A 100 -6.75 -10.86 -0.52
C LEU A 100 -5.36 -11.47 -0.35
N LYS A 101 -5.22 -12.79 -0.55
CA LYS A 101 -3.92 -13.47 -0.48
C LYS A 101 -2.93 -12.86 -1.49
N GLU A 102 -3.41 -12.57 -2.69
CA GLU A 102 -2.57 -12.01 -3.75
C GLU A 102 -2.16 -10.56 -3.46
N MET A 103 -3.10 -9.71 -3.03
CA MET A 103 -2.80 -8.33 -2.61
C MET A 103 -1.72 -8.31 -1.52
N LEU A 104 -1.78 -9.23 -0.56
CA LEU A 104 -0.79 -9.32 0.50
C LEU A 104 0.57 -9.80 0.04
N ARG A 105 0.64 -10.71 -0.94
CA ARG A 105 1.91 -11.06 -1.59
C ARG A 105 2.58 -9.83 -2.17
N ILE A 106 1.84 -8.99 -2.88
CA ILE A 106 2.36 -7.75 -3.47
C ILE A 106 2.84 -6.78 -2.38
N VAL A 107 2.09 -6.61 -1.29
CA VAL A 107 2.48 -5.75 -0.15
C VAL A 107 3.76 -6.27 0.55
N ARG A 108 3.90 -7.60 0.70
CA ARG A 108 5.10 -8.21 1.29
C ARG A 108 6.34 -8.08 0.38
N LEU A 109 6.17 -8.24 -0.93
CA LEU A 109 7.26 -8.06 -1.89
C LEU A 109 7.72 -6.59 -1.95
N SER A 110 6.77 -5.66 -2.02
CA SER A 110 7.08 -4.22 -2.04
C SER A 110 7.77 -3.74 -0.77
N SER A 111 7.36 -4.25 0.40
CA SER A 111 8.08 -3.97 1.67
C SER A 111 9.48 -4.55 1.67
N SER A 112 9.67 -5.80 1.23
CA SER A 112 11.00 -6.40 1.11
C SER A 112 11.94 -5.61 0.20
N VAL A 113 11.44 -5.11 -0.94
CA VAL A 113 12.25 -4.28 -1.85
C VAL A 113 12.63 -2.96 -1.17
N ARG A 114 11.68 -2.29 -0.53
CA ARG A 114 11.95 -1.05 0.21
C ARG A 114 12.98 -1.27 1.32
N ASP A 115 12.82 -2.33 2.11
CA ASP A 115 13.72 -2.64 3.22
C ASP A 115 15.12 -2.97 2.71
N HIS A 116 15.22 -3.67 1.58
CA HIS A 116 16.49 -3.94 0.92
C HIS A 116 17.18 -2.66 0.42
N VAL A 117 16.44 -1.74 -0.21
CA VAL A 117 16.97 -0.45 -0.67
C VAL A 117 17.45 0.40 0.52
N LEU A 118 16.69 0.44 1.61
CA LEU A 118 17.10 1.15 2.84
C LEU A 118 18.38 0.56 3.43
N LYS A 119 18.52 -0.77 3.40
CA LYS A 119 19.74 -1.44 3.84
C LYS A 119 20.93 -1.12 2.93
N MET A 120 20.75 -1.11 1.61
CA MET A 120 21.81 -0.68 0.68
C MET A 120 22.23 0.78 0.96
N MET A 121 21.27 1.67 1.17
CA MET A 121 21.53 3.08 1.46
C MET A 121 22.33 3.25 2.76
N SER A 122 22.02 2.48 3.81
CA SER A 122 22.80 2.48 5.06
C SER A 122 24.23 2.01 4.82
N LEU A 123 24.42 0.89 4.12
CA LEU A 123 25.74 0.34 3.83
C LEU A 123 26.59 1.29 2.98
N LEU A 124 25.98 1.99 2.02
CA LEU A 124 26.66 3.01 1.22
C LEU A 124 27.10 4.19 2.08
N ASN A 125 26.23 4.67 2.97
CA ASN A 125 26.55 5.75 3.90
C ASN A 125 27.67 5.36 4.88
N GLU A 126 27.65 4.13 5.39
CA GLU A 126 28.72 3.57 6.23
C GLU A 126 30.05 3.46 5.46
N ALA A 127 30.02 3.00 4.22
CA ALA A 127 31.20 2.91 3.37
C ALA A 127 31.80 4.31 3.05
N GLU A 128 30.96 5.32 2.83
CA GLU A 128 31.37 6.72 2.64
C GLU A 128 32.05 7.28 3.91
N VAL A 129 31.48 7.06 5.10
CA VAL A 129 32.07 7.48 6.38
C VAL A 129 33.43 6.80 6.63
N LEU A 130 33.60 5.55 6.19
CA LEU A 130 34.85 4.79 6.32
C LEU A 130 35.88 5.14 5.23
N GLY A 131 35.58 6.07 4.32
CA GLY A 131 36.50 6.53 3.28
C GLY A 131 36.67 5.56 2.11
N ALA A 132 35.74 4.61 1.92
CA ALA A 132 35.75 3.74 0.76
C ALA A 132 35.46 4.55 -0.51
N ASN A 133 36.35 4.49 -1.50
CA ASN A 133 36.20 5.20 -2.76
C ASN A 133 35.19 4.44 -3.64
N ILE A 134 33.93 4.90 -3.68
CA ILE A 134 32.91 4.35 -4.57
C ILE A 134 33.26 4.78 -5.99
N ASP A 135 33.52 3.81 -6.86
CA ASP A 135 33.88 4.04 -8.26
C ASP A 135 32.79 4.84 -8.99
N LYS A 136 33.23 5.81 -9.81
CA LYS A 136 32.32 6.78 -10.45
C LYS A 136 31.41 6.13 -11.50
N ASP A 137 31.79 4.96 -12.02
CA ASP A 137 30.98 4.20 -12.96
C ASP A 137 29.85 3.40 -12.26
N THR A 138 29.94 3.22 -10.94
CA THR A 138 28.92 2.54 -10.11
C THR A 138 27.92 3.53 -9.48
N GLN A 139 28.21 4.83 -9.48
CA GLN A 139 27.26 5.86 -9.02
C GLN A 139 26.14 6.08 -10.02
N VAL A 140 24.92 5.70 -9.66
CA VAL A 140 23.70 6.22 -10.30
C VAL A 140 23.47 7.61 -9.73
N ASP A 141 23.56 8.67 -10.56
CA ASP A 141 23.44 10.07 -10.16
C ASP A 141 22.20 10.30 -9.28
N SER A 142 22.42 10.45 -7.98
CA SER A 142 21.37 10.60 -6.97
C SER A 142 20.58 11.88 -7.26
N LEU A 143 19.35 11.76 -7.77
CA LEU A 143 18.39 12.85 -7.94
C LEU A 143 17.94 13.40 -6.58
N SER A 144 18.81 14.12 -5.89
CA SER A 144 18.48 14.99 -4.77
C SER A 144 19.39 16.22 -4.79
N LYS A 145 19.09 17.17 -5.67
CA LYS A 145 19.49 18.56 -5.45
C LYS A 145 18.24 19.42 -5.32
N PRO A 146 18.07 20.18 -4.22
CA PRO A 146 17.08 21.24 -4.17
C PRO A 146 17.43 22.24 -5.28
N ARG A 147 16.44 22.59 -6.11
CA ARG A 147 16.57 23.66 -7.12
C ARG A 147 16.91 24.98 -6.43
N GLY A 148 18.20 25.26 -6.28
CA GLY A 148 18.73 26.58 -5.98
C GLY A 148 18.59 27.45 -7.23
N GLY A 149 17.71 28.46 -7.16
CA GLY A 149 17.45 29.37 -8.27
C GLY A 149 18.71 30.09 -8.74
N GLN A 150 18.98 30.02 -10.05
CA GLN A 150 19.96 30.88 -10.70
C GLN A 150 19.41 32.32 -10.73
N LYS A 151 19.86 33.18 -9.81
CA LYS A 151 19.83 34.63 -10.05
C LYS A 151 20.93 34.96 -11.06
N LYS A 152 20.54 35.22 -12.31
CA LYS A 152 21.41 35.87 -13.30
C LYS A 152 21.92 37.18 -12.72
N LYS A 153 23.24 37.27 -12.51
CA LYS A 153 23.93 38.49 -12.14
C LYS A 153 23.95 39.39 -13.40
N MET A 154 23.09 40.39 -13.44
CA MET A 154 23.11 41.41 -14.48
C MET A 154 24.22 42.40 -14.13
N THR A 155 25.32 42.37 -14.88
CA THR A 155 26.42 43.32 -14.74
C THR A 155 25.93 44.70 -15.17
N GLN A 156 25.61 45.53 -14.18
CA GLN A 156 25.28 46.93 -14.38
C GLN A 156 26.59 47.72 -14.49
N LYS A 157 26.92 48.21 -15.68
CA LYS A 157 27.93 49.28 -15.83
C LYS A 157 27.22 50.61 -15.53
N THR A 158 27.45 51.13 -14.33
CA THR A 158 27.14 52.52 -13.98
C THR A 158 28.46 53.18 -13.57
N SER A 159 28.95 54.08 -14.42
CA SER A 159 30.01 55.03 -14.06
C SER A 159 29.42 56.42 -14.21
N VAL A 160 29.05 57.01 -13.07
CA VAL A 160 28.81 58.43 -12.86
C VAL A 160 29.64 58.72 -11.60
N GLY A 161 30.72 59.50 -11.61
CA GLY A 161 30.83 60.89 -12.05
C GLY A 161 31.03 61.74 -10.78
N GLY A 162 32.09 62.54 -10.69
CA GLY A 162 32.31 63.42 -9.53
C GLY A 162 33.57 64.27 -9.65
N ALA A 163 33.39 65.59 -9.61
CA ALA A 163 34.32 66.64 -10.00
C ALA A 163 35.15 67.25 -8.85
N THR A 164 36.11 68.11 -9.22
CA THR A 164 36.46 69.49 -8.72
C THR A 164 37.99 69.70 -8.72
N ALA A 165 38.57 70.59 -9.56
CA ALA A 165 38.71 72.06 -9.50
C ALA A 165 40.09 72.51 -8.92
N GLY A 166 40.86 73.33 -9.67
CA GLY A 166 42.07 73.99 -9.12
C GLY A 166 43.13 74.54 -10.11
N VAL A 167 42.84 75.66 -10.77
CA VAL A 167 43.67 76.90 -10.96
C VAL A 167 45.23 76.80 -11.07
N LYS A 168 45.85 77.27 -12.19
CA LYS A 168 46.71 78.50 -12.32
C LYS A 168 47.46 78.62 -13.68
N LYS A 169 47.70 79.89 -14.08
CA LYS A 169 48.49 80.48 -15.20
C LYS A 169 49.92 79.88 -15.35
N ALA A 170 50.76 80.06 -16.39
CA ALA A 170 51.02 81.17 -17.31
C ALA A 170 51.98 80.75 -18.47
N LYS A 171 51.85 81.42 -19.62
CA LYS A 171 52.89 82.01 -20.53
C LYS A 171 54.27 81.33 -20.70
N GLY A 172 54.66 81.10 -21.96
CA GLY A 172 56.04 80.87 -22.37
C GLY A 172 56.26 80.96 -23.88
N LYS A 173 56.76 82.13 -24.30
CA LYS A 173 57.45 82.54 -25.56
C LYS A 173 57.17 81.81 -26.87
#